data_AF-A0A942GTY0-F1
#
_entry.id   AF-A0A942GTY0-F1
#
_cell.length_a   1.000
_cell.length_b   1.000
_cell.length_c   1.000
_cell.angle_alpha   90.00
_cell.angle_beta   90.00
_cell.angle_gamma   90.00
#
_symmetry.space_group_name_H-M   'P 1'
#
loop_
_entity.id
_entity.type
_entity.pdbx_description
1 polymer ?
#
loop_
_entity_poly.entity_id
_entity_poly.type
_entity_poly.pdbx_seq_one_letter_code
_entity_poly.pdbx_strand_id
1 'polypeptide(L)'
;MSYVEKVRAALDFITLNLRENIKVEDVARAVHFSVSHFHSIFHRVVGSTLAAYVRCRRLNLAALDLALSRKRIIDIAVEYRFESQETFTRAFKRHYDVTPSRFRKHELFSQTMSRMGPLGSRDVIKREVQRMEKDRTPVFSGDADSSTRLVLDGVMRVGFYDGGDQCPEDIPFPSCMASVLRYLGEEYPWAPLESHKKMWRLNMANVDILGKSGMAFGLLWREGWHPDNADMMFVADPREVIHRAFKAVGYDYEIIQKTGNKDDEVNYRTKILESIRRGVPVLGYGVIGPPECCLITGYDEVGDVLIGWNFFQHNAEFSAGVDFEPSGYFRKRNWFRDTWSLIVIGEKHEHKQGQEVKDLLEWAVSIARTPMVLGRHSGLAAYAAWAKQILNDVEFNTDDPHVLQQWYGVHNSAVGIVAECRHWAASFLRSIAESNPELCEELFEAAQCYQEEHELMWKIWGLVGSNWQPEAHLRFAASEVRQKSAELILKARDIDEHAATVLERLVERL
;
A
#
# COMPACT_ATOMS: atom_id res chain seq x y z
N MET A 1 -1.67 18.58 -20.16
CA MET A 1 -0.42 17.86 -19.87
C MET A 1 0.76 18.82 -19.92
N SER A 2 1.36 19.08 -18.76
CA SER A 2 2.60 19.83 -18.62
C SER A 2 3.76 19.12 -19.34
N TYR A 3 4.84 19.85 -19.58
CA TYR A 3 6.02 19.31 -20.25
C TYR A 3 6.69 18.16 -19.47
N VAL A 4 6.61 18.24 -18.14
CA VAL A 4 7.14 17.23 -17.21
C VAL A 4 6.27 15.97 -17.20
N GLU A 5 4.94 16.11 -17.24
CA GLU A 5 4.02 14.97 -17.38
C GLU A 5 4.25 14.23 -18.69
N LYS A 6 4.51 14.96 -19.78
CA LYS A 6 4.86 14.37 -21.07
C LYS A 6 6.22 13.67 -21.05
N VAL A 7 7.22 14.22 -20.35
CA VAL A 7 8.51 13.51 -20.20
C VAL A 7 8.38 12.29 -19.28
N ARG A 8 7.60 12.38 -18.20
CA ARG A 8 7.31 11.25 -17.32
C ARG A 8 6.58 10.13 -18.06
N ALA A 9 5.53 10.46 -18.81
CA ALA A 9 4.84 9.51 -19.69
C ALA A 9 5.77 8.89 -20.74
N ALA A 10 6.73 9.64 -21.28
CA ALA A 10 7.76 9.08 -22.16
C ALA A 10 8.67 8.08 -21.44
N LEU A 11 9.10 8.39 -20.21
CA LEU A 11 9.93 7.50 -19.39
C LEU A 11 9.19 6.23 -18.98
N ASP A 12 7.89 6.34 -18.69
CA ASP A 12 7.02 5.20 -18.36
C ASP A 12 6.82 4.31 -19.60
N PHE A 13 6.50 4.92 -20.75
CA PHE A 13 6.42 4.21 -22.03
C PHE A 13 7.72 3.48 -22.35
N ILE A 14 8.88 4.14 -22.17
CA ILE A 14 10.18 3.51 -22.37
C ILE A 14 10.35 2.32 -21.44
N THR A 15 10.03 2.48 -20.15
CA THR A 15 10.22 1.45 -19.12
C THR A 15 9.36 0.21 -19.39
N LEU A 16 8.11 0.40 -19.78
CA LEU A 16 7.18 -0.68 -20.13
C LEU A 16 7.58 -1.45 -21.40
N ASN A 17 8.34 -0.81 -22.30
CA ASN A 17 8.69 -1.36 -23.61
C ASN A 17 10.18 -1.73 -23.75
N LEU A 18 10.93 -1.83 -22.65
CA LEU A 18 12.40 -2.08 -22.70
C LEU A 18 12.77 -3.40 -23.40
N ARG A 19 11.88 -4.39 -23.42
CA ARG A 19 12.06 -5.68 -24.12
C ARG A 19 11.64 -5.65 -25.60
N GLU A 20 11.04 -4.55 -26.05
CA GLU A 20 10.54 -4.37 -27.42
C GLU A 20 11.42 -3.43 -28.25
N ASN A 21 11.16 -3.32 -29.55
CA ASN A 21 11.88 -2.37 -30.40
C ASN A 21 11.33 -0.94 -30.24
N ILE A 22 11.94 -0.15 -29.34
CA ILE A 22 11.55 1.25 -29.13
C ILE A 22 12.17 2.14 -30.22
N LYS A 23 11.35 2.76 -31.07
CA LYS A 23 11.79 3.85 -31.95
C LYS A 23 11.45 5.20 -31.32
N VAL A 24 12.23 6.23 -31.65
CA VAL A 24 12.01 7.58 -31.09
C VAL A 24 10.68 8.17 -31.55
N GLU A 25 10.23 7.81 -32.76
CA GLU A 25 8.94 8.18 -33.31
C GLU A 25 7.78 7.64 -32.46
N ASP A 26 7.94 6.45 -31.89
CA ASP A 26 6.90 5.81 -31.07
C ASP A 26 6.78 6.51 -29.72
N VAL A 27 7.92 6.86 -29.09
CA VAL A 27 7.94 7.59 -27.82
C VAL A 27 7.43 9.02 -28.01
N ALA A 28 7.86 9.71 -29.07
CA ALA A 28 7.42 11.07 -29.37
C ALA A 28 5.92 11.13 -29.67
N ARG A 29 5.38 10.13 -30.39
CA ARG A 29 3.94 10.00 -30.65
C ARG A 29 3.15 9.73 -29.38
N ALA A 30 3.65 8.86 -28.50
CA ALA A 30 3.01 8.53 -27.22
C ALA A 30 2.81 9.76 -26.31
N VAL A 31 3.61 10.81 -26.49
CA VAL A 31 3.56 12.04 -25.66
C VAL A 31 3.15 13.28 -26.44
N HIS A 32 2.66 13.10 -27.68
CA HIS A 32 2.21 14.15 -28.58
C HIS A 32 3.27 15.24 -28.84
N PHE A 33 4.51 14.83 -29.10
CA PHE A 33 5.59 15.71 -29.55
C PHE A 33 6.05 15.37 -30.97
N SER A 34 6.56 16.37 -31.67
CA SER A 34 7.38 16.11 -32.85
C SER A 34 8.72 15.48 -32.42
N VAL A 35 9.31 14.62 -33.25
CA VAL A 35 10.56 13.92 -32.94
C VAL A 35 11.69 14.88 -32.59
N SER A 36 11.81 15.99 -33.33
CA SER A 36 12.84 17.00 -33.11
C SER A 36 12.65 17.73 -31.77
N HIS A 37 11.40 18.05 -31.41
CA HIS A 37 11.08 18.64 -30.11
C HIS A 37 11.35 17.65 -28.98
N PHE A 38 10.91 16.39 -29.11
CA PHE A 38 11.16 15.35 -28.12
C PHE A 38 12.66 15.16 -27.84
N HIS A 39 13.51 15.10 -28.87
CA HIS A 39 14.96 14.97 -28.68
C HIS A 39 15.57 16.10 -27.86
N SER A 40 15.22 17.35 -28.17
CA SER A 40 15.73 18.52 -27.46
C SER A 40 15.33 18.49 -25.98
N ILE A 41 14.10 18.08 -25.69
CA ILE A 41 13.55 18.05 -24.34
C ILE A 41 14.14 16.90 -23.55
N PHE A 42 14.11 15.70 -24.14
CA PHE A 42 14.58 14.50 -23.49
C PHE A 42 16.06 14.64 -23.12
N HIS A 43 16.89 15.16 -24.02
CA HIS A 43 18.29 15.42 -23.71
C HIS A 43 18.46 16.50 -22.63
N ARG A 44 17.66 17.58 -22.67
CA ARG A 44 17.72 18.66 -21.69
C ARG A 44 17.30 18.20 -20.29
N VAL A 45 16.28 17.36 -20.21
CA VAL A 45 15.69 16.89 -18.95
C VAL A 45 16.43 15.67 -18.40
N VAL A 46 16.75 14.68 -19.24
CA VAL A 46 17.35 13.38 -18.85
C VAL A 46 18.89 13.41 -18.89
N GLY A 47 19.49 14.43 -19.51
CA GLY A 47 20.94 14.59 -19.62
C GLY A 47 21.63 13.60 -20.55
N SER A 48 20.88 12.80 -21.31
CA SER A 48 21.41 11.83 -22.26
C SER A 48 20.47 11.64 -23.46
N THR A 49 20.99 11.04 -24.53
CA THR A 49 20.15 10.67 -25.68
C THR A 49 19.20 9.52 -25.31
N LEU A 50 18.03 9.46 -25.94
CA LEU A 50 17.07 8.37 -25.76
C LEU A 50 17.74 6.99 -25.93
N ALA A 51 18.56 6.83 -26.97
CA ALA A 51 19.23 5.56 -27.25
C ALA A 51 20.24 5.17 -26.16
N ALA A 52 20.97 6.14 -25.60
CA ALA A 52 21.88 5.90 -24.48
C ALA A 52 21.11 5.53 -23.20
N TYR A 53 20.03 6.24 -22.92
CA TYR A 53 19.16 5.98 -21.77
C TYR A 53 18.51 4.58 -21.83
N VAL A 54 17.89 4.23 -22.96
CA VAL A 54 17.28 2.90 -23.18
C VAL A 54 18.31 1.79 -23.04
N ARG A 55 19.51 1.96 -23.61
CA ARG A 55 20.61 0.99 -23.50
C ARG A 55 21.05 0.80 -22.05
N CYS A 56 21.18 1.88 -21.29
CA CYS A 56 21.52 1.82 -19.87
C CYS A 56 20.46 1.05 -19.06
N ARG A 57 19.17 1.38 -19.26
CA ARG A 57 18.06 0.72 -18.57
C ARG A 57 17.97 -0.78 -18.90
N ARG A 58 18.20 -1.15 -20.16
CA ARG A 58 18.30 -2.56 -20.59
C ARG A 58 19.46 -3.29 -19.92
N LEU A 59 20.63 -2.67 -19.80
CA LEU A 59 21.78 -3.25 -19.10
C LEU A 59 21.50 -3.48 -17.61
N ASN A 60 20.80 -2.55 -16.95
CA ASN A 60 20.39 -2.70 -15.55
C ASN A 60 19.45 -3.89 -15.32
N LEU A 61 18.39 -4.01 -16.13
CA LEU A 61 17.47 -5.15 -16.02
C LEU A 61 18.15 -6.48 -16.38
N ALA A 62 19.02 -6.47 -17.40
CA ALA A 62 19.82 -7.63 -17.74
C ALA A 62 20.78 -8.04 -16.61
N ALA A 63 21.31 -7.08 -15.83
CA ALA A 63 22.13 -7.36 -14.66
C ALA A 63 21.33 -8.06 -13.55
N LEU A 64 20.09 -7.62 -13.30
CA LEU A 64 19.17 -8.29 -12.37
C LEU A 64 18.89 -9.73 -12.81
N ASP A 65 18.54 -9.94 -14.09
CA ASP A 65 18.30 -11.29 -14.61
C ASP A 65 19.55 -12.18 -14.61
N LEU A 66 20.74 -11.59 -14.77
CA LEU A 66 22.01 -12.32 -14.67
C LEU A 66 22.29 -12.81 -13.25
N ALA A 67 21.88 -12.05 -12.24
CA ALA A 67 22.10 -12.33 -10.82
C ALA A 67 21.02 -13.25 -10.22
N LEU A 68 19.75 -13.03 -10.59
CA LEU A 68 18.60 -13.68 -9.97
C LEU A 68 18.09 -14.91 -10.73
N SER A 69 18.57 -15.15 -11.95
CA SER A 69 18.11 -16.26 -12.78
C SER A 69 19.24 -17.12 -13.33
N ARG A 70 18.88 -18.36 -13.74
CA ARG A 70 19.77 -19.29 -14.43
C ARG A 70 19.68 -19.21 -15.97
N LYS A 71 18.97 -18.23 -16.54
CA LYS A 71 18.82 -18.05 -18.01
C LYS A 71 20.19 -17.99 -18.71
N ARG A 72 20.34 -18.46 -19.95
CA ARG A 72 21.66 -18.35 -20.63
C ARG A 72 21.94 -16.88 -20.95
N ILE A 73 23.22 -16.49 -20.99
CA ILE A 73 23.62 -15.10 -21.23
C ILE A 73 23.15 -14.62 -22.60
N ILE A 74 23.18 -15.48 -23.62
CA ILE A 74 22.61 -15.19 -24.96
C ILE A 74 21.10 -14.92 -24.90
N ASP A 75 20.35 -15.66 -24.08
CA ASP A 75 18.89 -15.49 -23.97
C ASP A 75 18.57 -14.14 -23.34
N ILE A 76 19.29 -13.76 -22.27
CA ILE A 76 19.18 -12.44 -21.64
C ILE A 76 19.57 -11.32 -22.63
N ALA A 77 20.66 -11.50 -23.37
CA ALA A 77 21.10 -10.53 -24.37
C ALA A 77 20.01 -10.27 -25.42
N VAL A 78 19.40 -11.33 -25.96
CA VAL A 78 18.33 -11.24 -26.96
C VAL A 78 17.05 -10.64 -26.36
N GLU A 79 16.68 -11.04 -25.13
CA GLU A 79 15.52 -10.51 -24.41
C GLU A 79 15.61 -8.99 -24.21
N TYR A 80 16.81 -8.48 -23.94
CA TYR A 80 17.07 -7.04 -23.85
C TYR A 80 17.57 -6.43 -25.17
N ARG A 81 17.23 -7.04 -26.30
CA ARG A 81 17.38 -6.49 -27.66
C ARG A 81 18.82 -6.20 -28.08
N PHE A 82 19.79 -6.96 -27.59
CA PHE A 82 21.14 -6.98 -28.14
C PHE A 82 21.22 -8.00 -29.29
N GLU A 83 21.82 -7.59 -30.41
CA GLU A 83 21.90 -8.40 -31.64
C GLU A 83 22.72 -9.68 -31.48
N SER A 84 23.64 -9.70 -30.51
CA SER A 84 24.45 -10.88 -30.18
C SER A 84 24.94 -10.83 -28.74
N GLN A 85 25.29 -12.00 -28.19
CA GLN A 85 25.94 -12.10 -26.88
C GLN A 85 27.26 -11.32 -26.82
N GLU A 86 28.00 -11.21 -27.93
CA GLU A 86 29.26 -10.46 -27.98
C GLU A 86 29.02 -8.95 -27.83
N THR A 87 28.02 -8.41 -28.53
CA THR A 87 27.64 -6.99 -28.42
C THR A 87 27.12 -6.67 -27.02
N PHE A 88 26.30 -7.56 -26.44
CA PHE A 88 25.88 -7.45 -25.05
C PHE A 88 27.07 -7.48 -24.08
N THR A 89 27.97 -8.44 -24.23
CA THR A 89 29.14 -8.58 -23.34
C THR A 89 30.04 -7.36 -23.38
N ARG A 90 30.28 -6.77 -24.56
CA ARG A 90 31.06 -5.53 -24.69
C ARG A 90 30.35 -4.34 -24.03
N ALA A 91 29.05 -4.19 -24.26
CA ALA A 91 28.26 -3.10 -23.67
C ALA A 91 28.18 -3.24 -22.14
N PHE A 92 27.95 -4.45 -21.64
CA PHE A 92 27.86 -4.77 -20.22
C PHE A 92 29.21 -4.57 -19.52
N LYS A 93 30.31 -5.04 -20.11
CA LYS A 93 31.67 -4.81 -19.59
C LYS A 93 32.03 -3.34 -19.58
N ARG A 94 31.62 -2.57 -20.59
CA ARG A 94 31.85 -1.12 -20.62
C ARG A 94 31.03 -0.37 -19.55
N HIS A 95 29.90 -0.93 -19.14
CA HIS A 95 28.98 -0.29 -18.20
C HIS A 95 29.29 -0.66 -16.74
N TYR A 96 29.69 -1.90 -16.47
CA TYR A 96 29.94 -2.42 -15.12
C TYR A 96 31.39 -2.82 -14.84
N ASP A 97 32.30 -2.60 -15.79
CA ASP A 97 33.72 -3.02 -15.76
C ASP A 97 33.97 -4.52 -15.59
N VAL A 98 32.92 -5.35 -15.69
CA VAL A 98 32.99 -6.82 -15.59
C VAL A 98 32.16 -7.50 -16.67
N THR A 99 32.54 -8.72 -17.06
CA THR A 99 31.78 -9.48 -18.07
C THR A 99 30.52 -10.09 -17.46
N PRO A 100 29.43 -10.30 -18.24
CA PRO A 100 28.20 -10.94 -17.75
C PRO A 100 28.42 -12.30 -17.08
N SER A 101 29.34 -13.11 -17.61
CA SER A 101 29.66 -14.43 -17.05
C SER A 101 30.36 -14.32 -15.69
N ARG A 102 31.25 -13.32 -15.53
CA ARG A 102 31.93 -13.05 -14.25
C ARG A 102 30.96 -12.41 -13.26
N PHE A 103 30.09 -11.52 -13.72
CA PHE A 103 29.03 -10.89 -12.93
C PHE A 103 28.09 -11.94 -12.30
N ARG A 104 27.76 -13.00 -13.03
CA ARG A 104 26.95 -14.12 -12.53
C ARG A 104 27.66 -15.01 -11.50
N LYS A 105 28.99 -15.16 -11.60
CA LYS A 105 29.76 -16.14 -10.82
C LYS A 105 30.30 -15.60 -9.49
N HIS A 106 29.92 -14.39 -9.07
CA HIS A 106 30.52 -13.72 -7.91
C HIS A 106 29.48 -12.97 -7.08
N GLU A 107 29.66 -12.96 -5.75
CA GLU A 107 28.95 -12.19 -4.69
C GLU A 107 29.05 -10.64 -4.85
N LEU A 108 29.19 -10.14 -6.07
CA LEU A 108 29.34 -8.71 -6.38
C LEU A 108 28.00 -8.00 -6.61
N PHE A 109 26.88 -8.69 -6.42
CA PHE A 109 25.54 -8.11 -6.46
C PHE A 109 25.45 -6.92 -5.48
N SER A 110 25.91 -7.10 -4.23
CA SER A 110 25.95 -6.07 -3.19
C SER A 110 26.82 -4.85 -3.56
N GLN A 111 28.05 -5.06 -4.05
CA GLN A 111 28.95 -3.96 -4.41
C GLN A 111 28.55 -3.21 -5.68
N THR A 112 27.87 -3.87 -6.62
CA THR A 112 27.45 -3.23 -7.88
C THR A 112 26.16 -2.43 -7.69
N MET A 113 25.26 -2.85 -6.80
CA MET A 113 24.09 -2.05 -6.37
C MET A 113 24.51 -0.71 -5.77
N SER A 114 25.58 -0.68 -4.96
CA SER A 114 26.15 0.56 -4.40
C SER A 114 26.69 1.54 -5.47
N ARG A 115 27.13 1.03 -6.63
CA ARG A 115 27.55 1.87 -7.79
C ARG A 115 26.38 2.31 -8.68
N MET A 116 25.19 1.72 -8.51
CA MET A 116 23.96 2.23 -9.13
C MET A 116 23.46 3.43 -8.33
N GLY A 117 24.21 4.54 -8.39
CA GLY A 117 23.67 5.84 -7.99
C GLY A 117 22.42 6.19 -8.82
N PRO A 118 21.52 7.04 -8.32
CA PRO A 118 20.32 7.44 -9.05
C PRO A 118 20.72 8.06 -10.40
N LEU A 119 20.46 7.31 -11.47
CA LEU A 119 20.82 7.70 -12.83
C LEU A 119 20.14 9.03 -13.17
N GLY A 120 20.99 10.03 -13.47
CA GLY A 120 20.74 11.39 -13.93
C GLY A 120 19.29 11.87 -14.00
N SER A 121 19.01 12.91 -13.20
CA SER A 121 18.00 13.99 -13.36
C SER A 121 17.21 14.31 -12.09
N ARG A 122 17.39 13.55 -11.00
CA ARG A 122 16.69 13.82 -9.73
C ARG A 122 16.88 15.25 -9.24
N ASP A 123 18.06 15.86 -9.39
CA ASP A 123 18.33 17.19 -8.81
C ASP A 123 17.85 18.38 -9.66
N VAL A 124 17.68 18.20 -10.97
CA VAL A 124 17.11 19.23 -11.86
C VAL A 124 15.60 19.10 -11.89
N ILE A 125 15.09 17.86 -11.97
CA ILE A 125 13.65 17.56 -11.85
C ILE A 125 13.16 17.95 -10.46
N LYS A 126 13.86 17.64 -9.36
CA LYS A 126 13.50 18.14 -8.02
C LYS A 126 13.41 19.65 -7.97
N ARG A 127 14.35 20.38 -8.59
CA ARG A 127 14.39 21.86 -8.53
C ARG A 127 13.30 22.52 -9.37
N GLU A 128 12.97 21.98 -10.53
CA GLU A 128 11.83 22.45 -11.33
C GLU A 128 10.48 21.98 -10.75
N VAL A 129 10.40 20.77 -10.19
CA VAL A 129 9.21 20.23 -9.52
C VAL A 129 8.92 20.98 -8.21
N GLN A 130 9.91 21.24 -7.34
CA GLN A 130 9.72 22.07 -6.13
C GLN A 130 9.29 23.50 -6.47
N ARG A 131 9.73 24.04 -7.60
CA ARG A 131 9.28 25.36 -8.09
C ARG A 131 7.85 25.32 -8.61
N MET A 132 7.37 24.18 -9.11
CA MET A 132 5.99 23.97 -9.60
C MET A 132 5.02 23.43 -8.53
N GLU A 133 5.50 22.73 -7.50
CA GLU A 133 4.74 22.27 -6.32
C GLU A 133 4.23 23.45 -5.51
N LYS A 134 5.00 24.54 -5.46
CA LYS A 134 4.56 25.83 -4.92
C LYS A 134 3.43 26.50 -5.72
N ASP A 135 3.20 26.05 -6.96
CA ASP A 135 2.22 26.61 -7.91
C ASP A 135 1.07 25.62 -8.25
N ARG A 136 0.95 24.47 -7.55
CA ARG A 136 -0.16 23.53 -7.79
C ARG A 136 -1.45 24.07 -7.18
N THR A 137 -2.29 24.66 -8.01
CA THR A 137 -3.69 24.93 -7.67
C THR A 137 -4.46 23.61 -7.61
N PRO A 138 -5.24 23.34 -6.55
CA PRO A 138 -6.12 22.18 -6.50
C PRO A 138 -7.07 22.18 -7.70
N VAL A 139 -7.34 21.00 -8.27
CA VAL A 139 -8.31 20.86 -9.35
C VAL A 139 -9.68 20.62 -8.73
N PHE A 140 -10.60 21.54 -8.97
CA PHE A 140 -11.97 21.49 -8.45
C PHE A 140 -12.97 21.20 -9.57
N SER A 141 -13.95 20.33 -9.31
CA SER A 141 -15.18 20.29 -10.10
C SER A 141 -16.21 21.24 -9.51
N GLY A 142 -16.35 22.41 -10.12
CA GLY A 142 -17.24 23.49 -9.66
C GLY A 142 -16.61 24.87 -9.81
N ASP A 143 -17.35 25.90 -9.46
CA ASP A 143 -16.80 27.24 -9.33
C ASP A 143 -16.00 27.32 -8.00
N ALA A 144 -14.69 27.56 -8.08
CA ALA A 144 -13.81 27.57 -6.90
C ALA A 144 -14.19 28.67 -5.88
N ASP A 145 -14.95 29.67 -6.32
CA ASP A 145 -15.49 30.74 -5.46
C ASP A 145 -16.90 30.41 -4.89
N SER A 146 -17.44 29.23 -5.20
CA SER A 146 -18.75 28.79 -4.70
C SER A 146 -18.67 28.40 -3.22
N SER A 147 -19.29 29.22 -2.37
CA SER A 147 -19.50 28.87 -0.96
C SER A 147 -20.38 27.61 -0.79
N THR A 148 -21.14 27.23 -1.81
CA THR A 148 -22.20 26.22 -1.74
C THR A 148 -21.70 24.81 -2.04
N ARG A 149 -20.79 24.64 -3.01
CA ARG A 149 -20.33 23.33 -3.46
C ARG A 149 -18.87 23.37 -3.86
N LEU A 150 -18.10 22.39 -3.42
CA LEU A 150 -16.71 22.20 -3.82
C LEU A 150 -16.35 20.72 -3.78
N VAL A 151 -15.70 20.20 -4.83
CA VAL A 151 -15.25 18.80 -4.90
C VAL A 151 -13.82 18.75 -5.43
N LEU A 152 -12.97 18.02 -4.74
CA LEU A 152 -11.58 17.73 -5.14
C LEU A 152 -11.57 16.59 -6.16
N ASP A 153 -11.22 16.92 -7.40
CA ASP A 153 -11.11 15.94 -8.47
C ASP A 153 -9.75 15.24 -8.44
N GLY A 154 -9.72 13.96 -8.84
CA GLY A 154 -8.46 13.21 -8.98
C GLY A 154 -7.96 12.57 -7.68
N VAL A 155 -8.72 12.63 -6.60
CA VAL A 155 -8.49 11.79 -5.41
C VAL A 155 -8.72 10.33 -5.80
N MET A 156 -7.75 9.46 -5.51
CA MET A 156 -7.81 8.05 -5.88
C MET A 156 -8.95 7.36 -5.12
N ARG A 157 -9.72 6.54 -5.84
CA ARG A 157 -10.78 5.72 -5.25
C ARG A 157 -10.19 4.78 -4.20
N VAL A 158 -10.89 4.64 -3.07
CA VAL A 158 -10.64 3.60 -2.06
C VAL A 158 -11.83 2.68 -1.98
N GLY A 159 -11.59 1.42 -1.63
CA GLY A 159 -12.62 0.41 -1.45
C GLY A 159 -12.06 -1.01 -1.50
N PHE A 160 -12.90 -1.97 -1.12
CA PHE A 160 -12.54 -3.39 -1.21
C PHE A 160 -12.19 -3.77 -2.64
N TYR A 161 -11.26 -4.72 -2.77
CA TYR A 161 -10.82 -5.20 -4.06
C TYR A 161 -11.99 -5.66 -4.95
N ASP A 162 -12.14 -5.02 -6.11
CA ASP A 162 -13.21 -5.26 -7.08
C ASP A 162 -12.70 -5.72 -8.46
N GLY A 163 -11.40 -6.04 -8.56
CA GLY A 163 -10.75 -6.50 -9.79
C GLY A 163 -9.56 -5.63 -10.19
N GLY A 164 -9.16 -5.72 -11.47
CA GLY A 164 -8.01 -4.98 -11.99
C GLY A 164 -6.66 -5.60 -11.63
N ASP A 165 -5.58 -4.84 -11.75
CA ASP A 165 -4.20 -5.29 -11.49
C ASP A 165 -3.58 -4.64 -10.25
N GLN A 166 -4.29 -3.76 -9.54
CA GLN A 166 -3.84 -3.23 -8.24
C GLN A 166 -3.96 -4.33 -7.17
N CYS A 167 -2.96 -4.43 -6.30
CA CYS A 167 -3.08 -5.30 -5.12
C CYS A 167 -4.24 -4.84 -4.23
N PRO A 168 -5.01 -5.77 -3.62
CA PRO A 168 -6.05 -5.43 -2.65
C PRO A 168 -5.52 -4.50 -1.56
N GLU A 169 -6.24 -3.43 -1.23
CA GLU A 169 -5.92 -2.51 -0.13
C GLU A 169 -7.12 -2.46 0.82
N ASP A 170 -7.39 -3.57 1.50
CA ASP A 170 -8.66 -3.76 2.22
C ASP A 170 -8.63 -3.15 3.64
N ILE A 171 -7.50 -2.55 4.05
CA ILE A 171 -7.36 -1.82 5.32
C ILE A 171 -7.70 -0.32 5.12
N PRO A 172 -8.80 0.20 5.69
CA PRO A 172 -9.32 1.51 5.29
C PRO A 172 -8.40 2.70 5.55
N PHE A 173 -7.83 2.81 6.76
CA PHE A 173 -7.04 3.98 7.13
C PHE A 173 -5.77 4.16 6.27
N PRO A 174 -4.90 3.15 6.10
CA PRO A 174 -3.73 3.24 5.23
C PRO A 174 -4.08 3.51 3.76
N SER A 175 -5.13 2.88 3.22
CA SER A 175 -5.55 3.11 1.83
C SER A 175 -6.05 4.54 1.63
N CYS A 176 -6.85 5.07 2.56
CA CYS A 176 -7.27 6.46 2.56
C CYS A 176 -6.06 7.40 2.63
N MET A 177 -5.13 7.16 3.56
CA MET A 177 -3.92 7.97 3.70
C MET A 177 -3.04 7.92 2.43
N ALA A 178 -2.86 6.74 1.84
CA ALA A 178 -2.12 6.56 0.59
C ALA A 178 -2.76 7.34 -0.58
N SER A 179 -4.09 7.35 -0.68
CA SER A 179 -4.83 8.14 -1.65
C SER A 179 -4.60 9.64 -1.45
N VAL A 180 -4.70 10.12 -0.20
CA VAL A 180 -4.43 11.53 0.14
C VAL A 180 -3.00 11.92 -0.22
N LEU A 181 -1.99 11.16 0.19
CA LEU A 181 -0.59 11.51 -0.05
C LEU A 181 -0.31 11.64 -1.55
N ARG A 182 -0.83 10.70 -2.36
CA ARG A 182 -0.72 10.78 -3.82
C ARG A 182 -1.43 12.01 -4.38
N TYR A 183 -2.61 12.33 -3.87
CA TYR A 183 -3.35 13.53 -4.26
C TYR A 183 -2.59 14.82 -3.94
N LEU A 184 -1.98 14.90 -2.75
CA LEU A 184 -1.13 16.02 -2.31
C LEU A 184 0.22 16.07 -3.05
N GLY A 185 0.52 15.07 -3.88
CA GLY A 185 1.69 15.06 -4.75
C GLY A 185 2.91 14.32 -4.18
N GLU A 186 2.77 13.58 -3.07
CA GLU A 186 3.85 12.75 -2.56
C GLU A 186 4.25 11.67 -3.58
N GLU A 187 5.56 11.58 -3.84
CA GLU A 187 6.10 10.66 -4.82
C GLU A 187 6.29 9.25 -4.23
N TYR A 188 5.26 8.43 -4.37
CA TYR A 188 5.34 6.98 -4.07
C TYR A 188 5.32 6.15 -5.36
N PRO A 189 6.29 5.25 -5.57
CA PRO A 189 6.30 4.39 -6.76
C PRO A 189 5.15 3.36 -6.73
N TRP A 190 4.82 2.86 -7.92
CA TRP A 190 4.07 1.61 -8.07
C TRP A 190 5.07 0.50 -8.36
N ALA A 191 5.09 -0.55 -7.55
CA ALA A 191 6.01 -1.67 -7.75
C ALA A 191 5.31 -2.86 -8.42
N PRO A 192 5.90 -3.50 -9.44
CA PRO A 192 5.34 -4.73 -10.01
C PRO A 192 5.56 -5.90 -9.04
N LEU A 193 4.53 -6.73 -8.86
CA LEU A 193 4.59 -7.96 -8.07
C LEU A 193 3.99 -9.11 -8.86
N GLU A 194 4.78 -10.15 -9.13
CA GLU A 194 4.25 -11.40 -9.66
C GLU A 194 3.82 -12.31 -8.52
N SER A 195 2.51 -12.56 -8.40
CA SER A 195 1.97 -13.48 -7.39
C SER A 195 0.71 -14.16 -7.89
N HIS A 196 0.55 -15.45 -7.54
CA HIS A 196 -0.57 -16.31 -7.96
C HIS A 196 -0.88 -16.24 -9.47
N LYS A 197 0.17 -16.28 -10.30
CA LYS A 197 0.11 -16.24 -11.78
C LYS A 197 -0.49 -14.94 -12.36
N LYS A 198 -0.46 -13.86 -11.59
CA LYS A 198 -0.91 -12.54 -12.00
C LYS A 198 0.18 -11.51 -11.68
N MET A 199 0.30 -10.53 -12.57
CA MET A 199 1.12 -9.34 -12.32
C MET A 199 0.26 -8.31 -11.62
N TRP A 200 0.71 -7.87 -10.45
CA TRP A 200 0.06 -6.89 -9.61
C TRP A 200 0.84 -5.58 -9.58
N ARG A 201 0.14 -4.48 -9.31
CA ARG A 201 0.69 -3.16 -9.06
C ARG A 201 0.55 -2.85 -7.57
N LEU A 202 1.69 -2.79 -6.91
CA LEU A 202 1.83 -2.54 -5.50
C LEU A 202 1.90 -1.03 -5.22
N ASN A 203 1.03 -0.53 -4.36
CA ASN A 203 1.02 0.87 -3.96
C ASN A 203 2.02 1.10 -2.81
N MET A 204 3.21 1.63 -3.11
CA MET A 204 4.24 1.81 -2.07
C MET A 204 3.86 2.85 -1.01
N ALA A 205 2.89 3.73 -1.27
CA ALA A 205 2.34 4.59 -0.23
C ALA A 205 1.59 3.77 0.83
N ASN A 206 0.76 2.82 0.39
CA ASN A 206 0.02 1.94 1.31
C ASN A 206 0.98 1.05 2.12
N VAL A 207 2.00 0.48 1.46
CA VAL A 207 3.08 -0.31 2.11
C VAL A 207 3.74 0.50 3.23
N ASP A 208 4.14 1.73 2.92
CA ASP A 208 4.83 2.62 3.85
C ASP A 208 3.96 2.96 5.06
N ILE A 209 2.70 3.34 4.84
CA ILE A 209 1.77 3.67 5.94
C ILE A 209 1.46 2.47 6.82
N LEU A 210 1.16 1.31 6.23
CA LEU A 210 0.88 0.07 6.99
C LEU A 210 2.07 -0.35 7.86
N GLY A 211 3.28 -0.27 7.32
CA GLY A 211 4.49 -0.62 8.06
C GLY A 211 4.76 0.35 9.21
N LYS A 212 4.75 1.66 8.92
CA LYS A 212 5.04 2.72 9.90
C LYS A 212 3.99 2.86 10.99
N SER A 213 2.71 2.62 10.68
CA SER A 213 1.64 2.63 11.67
C SER A 213 1.68 1.40 12.59
N GLY A 214 2.39 0.34 12.19
CA GLY A 214 2.46 -0.94 12.90
C GLY A 214 1.36 -1.92 12.52
N MET A 215 0.36 -1.50 11.74
CA MET A 215 -0.79 -2.32 11.38
C MET A 215 -0.39 -3.58 10.59
N ALA A 216 0.69 -3.52 9.79
CA ALA A 216 1.19 -4.68 9.05
C ALA A 216 1.61 -5.87 9.95
N PHE A 217 1.95 -5.60 11.22
CA PHE A 217 2.48 -6.58 12.17
C PHE A 217 1.44 -7.05 13.19
N GLY A 218 0.26 -6.41 13.24
CA GLY A 218 -0.77 -6.74 14.23
C GLY A 218 -1.66 -7.91 13.82
N LEU A 219 -2.32 -8.49 14.83
CA LEU A 219 -3.49 -9.35 14.73
C LEU A 219 -4.28 -9.19 16.02
N LEU A 220 -5.61 -9.19 15.94
CA LEU A 220 -6.49 -9.07 17.10
C LEU A 220 -7.46 -10.24 17.18
N TRP A 221 -7.78 -10.62 18.41
CA TRP A 221 -8.85 -11.57 18.68
C TRP A 221 -9.55 -11.26 19.99
N ARG A 222 -10.80 -10.78 19.89
CA ARG A 222 -11.76 -10.81 20.99
C ARG A 222 -12.43 -12.18 20.99
N GLU A 223 -12.49 -12.81 22.16
CA GLU A 223 -13.19 -14.10 22.32
C GLU A 223 -14.64 -13.99 21.82
N GLY A 224 -15.10 -15.01 21.09
CA GLY A 224 -16.34 -14.96 20.32
C GLY A 224 -16.16 -14.50 18.86
N TRP A 225 -17.28 -14.42 18.15
CA TRP A 225 -17.32 -14.20 16.71
C TRP A 225 -17.60 -12.74 16.38
N HIS A 226 -16.65 -11.88 16.70
CA HIS A 226 -16.80 -10.44 16.55
C HIS A 226 -16.20 -9.92 15.23
N PRO A 227 -16.96 -9.20 14.39
CA PRO A 227 -16.45 -8.64 13.13
C PRO A 227 -15.28 -7.65 13.30
N ASP A 228 -15.24 -6.93 14.43
CA ASP A 228 -14.17 -5.97 14.74
C ASP A 228 -12.84 -6.62 15.14
N ASN A 229 -12.73 -7.96 15.10
CA ASN A 229 -11.43 -8.65 15.14
C ASN A 229 -10.55 -8.32 13.92
N ALA A 230 -11.16 -7.82 12.84
CA ALA A 230 -10.45 -7.36 11.64
C ALA A 230 -10.07 -5.86 11.66
N ASP A 231 -10.50 -5.11 12.68
CA ASP A 231 -10.23 -3.67 12.75
C ASP A 231 -8.82 -3.40 13.27
N MET A 232 -7.92 -3.13 12.33
CA MET A 232 -6.50 -2.92 12.61
C MET A 232 -6.19 -1.59 13.32
N MET A 233 -7.16 -0.68 13.48
CA MET A 233 -6.93 0.54 14.27
C MET A 233 -6.68 0.23 15.75
N PHE A 234 -7.13 -0.94 16.23
CA PHE A 234 -7.03 -1.35 17.63
C PHE A 234 -5.83 -2.24 17.95
N VAL A 235 -4.85 -2.36 17.04
CA VAL A 235 -3.57 -3.05 17.32
C VAL A 235 -2.76 -2.34 18.41
N ALA A 236 -3.08 -1.06 18.64
CA ALA A 236 -2.61 -0.22 19.74
C ALA A 236 -3.70 0.81 20.08
N ASP A 237 -3.35 1.84 20.85
CA ASP A 237 -4.20 3.04 20.94
C ASP A 237 -4.34 3.65 19.53
N PRO A 238 -5.56 3.81 18.98
CA PRO A 238 -5.77 4.40 17.66
C PRO A 238 -5.09 5.76 17.48
N ARG A 239 -4.98 6.57 18.54
CA ARG A 239 -4.28 7.86 18.49
C ARG A 239 -2.80 7.70 18.23
N GLU A 240 -2.17 6.65 18.77
CA GLU A 240 -0.76 6.34 18.52
C GLU A 240 -0.54 5.82 17.11
N VAL A 241 -1.43 4.95 16.60
CA VAL A 241 -1.41 4.46 15.20
C VAL A 241 -1.48 5.63 14.22
N ILE A 242 -2.42 6.55 14.45
CA ILE A 242 -2.58 7.79 13.65
C ILE A 242 -1.33 8.66 13.80
N HIS A 243 -0.86 8.89 15.02
CA HIS A 243 0.30 9.72 15.29
C HIS A 243 1.54 9.23 14.53
N ARG A 244 1.83 7.93 14.60
CA ARG A 244 2.97 7.33 13.89
C ARG A 244 2.84 7.47 12.38
N ALA A 245 1.66 7.25 11.82
CA ALA A 245 1.41 7.43 10.39
C ALA A 245 1.67 8.88 9.94
N PHE A 246 1.11 9.87 10.65
CA PHE A 246 1.29 11.29 10.32
C PHE A 246 2.71 11.79 10.57
N LYS A 247 3.32 11.38 11.69
CA LYS A 247 4.74 11.63 11.99
C LYS A 247 5.61 11.13 10.84
N ALA A 248 5.30 9.97 10.25
CA ALA A 248 6.12 9.36 9.22
C ALA A 248 5.99 9.97 7.81
N VAL A 249 4.89 10.67 7.54
CA VAL A 249 4.71 11.42 6.30
C VAL A 249 5.04 12.91 6.43
N GLY A 250 5.20 13.40 7.66
CA GLY A 250 5.56 14.78 7.94
C GLY A 250 4.42 15.78 7.76
N TYR A 251 3.18 15.37 8.03
CA TYR A 251 2.03 16.28 8.01
C TYR A 251 1.52 16.54 9.42
N ASP A 252 1.16 17.78 9.71
CA ASP A 252 0.31 18.09 10.85
C ASP A 252 -1.07 17.47 10.68
N TYR A 253 -1.73 17.23 11.79
CA TYR A 253 -3.10 16.76 11.80
C TYR A 253 -3.82 17.18 13.08
N GLU A 254 -5.14 17.26 12.98
CA GLU A 254 -6.05 17.49 14.09
C GLU A 254 -7.12 16.41 14.10
N ILE A 255 -7.26 15.69 15.21
CA ILE A 255 -8.35 14.73 15.42
C ILE A 255 -9.51 15.48 16.06
N ILE A 256 -10.64 15.56 15.36
CA ILE A 256 -11.89 16.12 15.87
C ILE A 256 -12.79 14.97 16.32
N GLN A 257 -13.27 15.02 17.56
CA GLN A 257 -14.18 14.04 18.15
C GLN A 257 -15.42 14.73 18.70
N LYS A 258 -16.54 13.99 18.76
CA LYS A 258 -17.78 14.47 19.39
C LYS A 258 -17.53 14.72 20.86
N THR A 259 -17.92 15.89 21.33
CA THR A 259 -17.85 16.29 22.74
C THR A 259 -19.18 16.10 23.46
N GLY A 260 -20.27 15.88 22.70
CA GLY A 260 -21.64 15.86 23.19
C GLY A 260 -22.28 17.25 23.19
N ASN A 261 -21.60 18.27 22.65
CA ASN A 261 -22.13 19.61 22.49
C ASN A 261 -23.04 19.69 21.25
N LYS A 262 -24.12 20.47 21.35
CA LYS A 262 -25.04 20.77 20.23
C LYS A 262 -24.32 21.40 19.02
N ASP A 263 -23.18 22.05 19.25
CA ASP A 263 -22.41 22.74 18.21
C ASP A 263 -21.38 21.82 17.53
N ASP A 264 -21.27 20.55 17.92
CA ASP A 264 -20.32 19.59 17.34
C ASP A 264 -20.52 19.47 15.81
N GLU A 265 -21.77 19.41 15.33
CA GLU A 265 -22.06 19.31 13.90
C GLU A 265 -21.56 20.54 13.13
N VAL A 266 -21.77 21.73 13.71
CA VAL A 266 -21.30 22.99 13.12
C VAL A 266 -19.78 23.01 13.05
N ASN A 267 -19.10 22.53 14.10
CA ASN A 267 -17.65 22.43 14.13
C ASN A 267 -17.12 21.45 13.07
N TYR A 268 -17.68 20.24 12.98
CA TYR A 268 -17.30 19.25 11.97
C TYR A 268 -17.46 19.80 10.55
N ARG A 269 -18.62 20.41 10.27
CA ARG A 269 -18.91 21.04 8.97
C ARG A 269 -17.89 22.13 8.65
N THR A 270 -17.59 23.01 9.61
CA THR A 270 -16.61 24.10 9.44
C THR A 270 -15.23 23.55 9.09
N LYS A 271 -14.74 22.57 9.85
CA LYS A 271 -13.44 21.93 9.64
C LYS A 271 -13.33 21.24 8.27
N ILE A 272 -14.40 20.58 7.82
CA ILE A 272 -14.47 19.98 6.48
C ILE A 272 -14.38 21.06 5.40
N LEU A 273 -15.23 22.09 5.47
CA LEU A 273 -15.27 23.16 4.48
C LEU A 273 -13.91 23.88 4.37
N GLU A 274 -13.27 24.19 5.48
CA GLU A 274 -11.95 24.82 5.52
C GLU A 274 -10.87 23.95 4.86
N SER A 275 -10.83 22.65 5.18
CA SER A 275 -9.86 21.72 4.60
C SER A 275 -10.06 21.54 3.10
N ILE A 276 -11.31 21.36 2.65
CA ILE A 276 -11.61 21.17 1.23
C ILE A 276 -11.31 22.44 0.42
N ARG A 277 -11.58 23.63 0.96
CA ARG A 277 -11.20 24.91 0.31
C ARG A 277 -9.69 25.09 0.19
N ARG A 278 -8.91 24.53 1.13
CA ARG A 278 -7.44 24.46 1.03
C ARG A 278 -6.96 23.44 -0.02
N GLY A 279 -7.86 22.65 -0.61
CA GLY A 279 -7.48 21.58 -1.51
C GLY A 279 -6.99 20.32 -0.80
N VAL A 280 -7.42 20.08 0.44
CA VAL A 280 -6.92 18.96 1.25
C VAL A 280 -8.09 18.06 1.68
N PRO A 281 -8.12 16.78 1.27
CA PRO A 281 -9.14 15.83 1.70
C PRO A 281 -9.13 15.65 3.22
N VAL A 282 -10.28 15.28 3.78
CA VAL A 282 -10.45 14.97 5.21
C VAL A 282 -10.68 13.47 5.38
N LEU A 283 -10.03 12.86 6.37
CA LEU A 283 -10.34 11.48 6.75
C LEU A 283 -11.53 11.49 7.70
N GLY A 284 -12.58 10.74 7.39
CA GLY A 284 -13.78 10.62 8.24
C GLY A 284 -13.95 9.20 8.74
N TYR A 285 -14.44 9.05 9.97
CA TYR A 285 -14.77 7.74 10.55
C TYR A 285 -16.28 7.64 10.78
N GLY A 286 -16.95 6.68 10.14
CA GLY A 286 -18.40 6.42 10.31
C GLY A 286 -19.33 7.23 9.39
N VAL A 287 -18.82 7.85 8.32
CA VAL A 287 -19.68 8.58 7.37
C VAL A 287 -20.68 7.64 6.67
N ILE A 288 -20.19 6.45 6.26
CA ILE A 288 -20.98 5.33 5.72
C ILE A 288 -20.36 4.05 6.28
N GLY A 289 -21.20 3.10 6.71
CA GLY A 289 -20.74 1.81 7.20
C GLY A 289 -20.46 1.76 8.70
N PRO A 290 -19.72 0.73 9.16
CA PRO A 290 -19.09 0.77 10.48
C PRO A 290 -18.22 2.03 10.63
N PRO A 291 -17.73 2.36 11.84
CA PRO A 291 -16.90 3.52 12.09
C PRO A 291 -15.47 3.37 11.51
N GLU A 292 -15.37 3.02 10.23
CA GLU A 292 -14.15 2.84 9.46
C GLU A 292 -13.76 4.12 8.73
N CYS A 293 -12.48 4.23 8.40
CA CYS A 293 -11.92 5.39 7.72
C CYS A 293 -12.44 5.52 6.29
N CYS A 294 -12.79 6.73 5.88
CA CYS A 294 -13.17 7.08 4.52
C CYS A 294 -12.58 8.43 4.11
N LEU A 295 -12.67 8.75 2.82
CA LEU A 295 -12.24 10.02 2.27
C LEU A 295 -13.43 10.95 2.09
N ILE A 296 -13.39 12.13 2.71
CA ILE A 296 -14.25 13.26 2.38
C ILE A 296 -13.43 14.17 1.46
N THR A 297 -13.89 14.31 0.22
CA THR A 297 -13.19 15.04 -0.85
C THR A 297 -14.00 16.24 -1.34
N GLY A 298 -15.21 16.42 -0.84
CA GLY A 298 -16.07 17.49 -1.28
C GLY A 298 -17.27 17.71 -0.37
N TYR A 299 -17.97 18.79 -0.64
CA TYR A 299 -19.25 19.11 -0.05
C TYR A 299 -20.20 19.71 -1.09
N ASP A 300 -21.49 19.58 -0.83
CA ASP A 300 -22.57 20.31 -1.52
C ASP A 300 -23.50 20.92 -0.46
N GLU A 301 -24.31 21.88 -0.88
CA GLU A 301 -25.27 22.58 0.00
C GLU A 301 -24.62 23.07 1.31
N VAL A 302 -23.46 23.73 1.18
CA VAL A 302 -22.71 24.32 2.31
C VAL A 302 -22.32 23.25 3.38
N GLY A 303 -22.14 21.99 2.97
CA GLY A 303 -21.73 20.91 3.88
C GLY A 303 -22.86 20.04 4.42
N ASP A 304 -24.11 20.30 4.03
CA ASP A 304 -25.22 19.40 4.37
C ASP A 304 -25.16 18.08 3.59
N VAL A 305 -24.41 18.05 2.50
CA VAL A 305 -24.03 16.84 1.76
C VAL A 305 -22.51 16.72 1.75
N LEU A 306 -21.99 15.56 2.15
CA LEU A 306 -20.57 15.21 1.94
C LEU A 306 -20.40 14.38 0.68
N ILE A 307 -19.26 14.58 0.02
CA ILE A 307 -18.86 13.90 -1.20
C ILE A 307 -17.50 13.23 -0.97
N GLY A 308 -17.32 12.00 -1.44
CA GLY A 308 -16.10 11.26 -1.12
C GLY A 308 -16.02 9.83 -1.63
N TRP A 309 -15.10 9.06 -1.05
CA TRP A 309 -14.93 7.62 -1.26
C TRP A 309 -15.01 6.87 0.06
N ASN A 310 -15.71 5.73 0.07
CA ASN A 310 -15.87 4.90 1.25
C ASN A 310 -15.95 3.41 0.87
N PHE A 311 -15.33 2.54 1.68
CA PHE A 311 -15.26 1.09 1.45
C PHE A 311 -16.64 0.41 1.37
N PHE A 312 -17.61 0.92 2.10
CA PHE A 312 -18.95 0.38 2.26
C PHE A 312 -20.00 1.13 1.43
N GLN A 313 -19.61 2.09 0.58
CA GLN A 313 -20.56 2.92 -0.16
C GLN A 313 -21.50 2.10 -1.08
N HIS A 314 -21.08 0.91 -1.51
CA HIS A 314 -21.88 0.00 -2.34
C HIS A 314 -22.40 -1.23 -1.56
N ASN A 315 -22.14 -1.32 -0.26
CA ASN A 315 -22.63 -2.41 0.56
C ASN A 315 -24.10 -2.17 0.90
N ALA A 316 -24.98 -3.10 0.53
CA ALA A 316 -26.43 -2.98 0.70
C ALA A 316 -26.89 -2.75 2.16
N GLU A 317 -26.13 -3.23 3.14
CA GLU A 317 -26.41 -3.01 4.57
C GLU A 317 -26.21 -1.54 4.98
N PHE A 318 -25.26 -0.86 4.33
CA PHE A 318 -24.78 0.47 4.74
C PHE A 318 -25.10 1.59 3.74
N SER A 319 -25.44 1.26 2.50
CA SER A 319 -25.64 2.21 1.41
C SER A 319 -27.02 2.90 1.44
N ALA A 320 -27.84 2.68 2.47
CA ALA A 320 -29.14 3.31 2.61
C ALA A 320 -29.01 4.85 2.65
N GLY A 321 -29.66 5.53 1.71
CA GLY A 321 -29.59 7.00 1.58
C GLY A 321 -28.20 7.51 1.18
N VAL A 322 -27.41 6.70 0.47
CA VAL A 322 -26.19 7.11 -0.22
C VAL A 322 -26.53 7.31 -1.70
N ASP A 323 -26.33 8.52 -2.20
CA ASP A 323 -26.40 8.83 -3.64
C ASP A 323 -24.97 8.81 -4.24
N PHE A 324 -24.85 8.97 -5.55
CA PHE A 324 -23.54 8.96 -6.22
C PHE A 324 -23.37 10.10 -7.21
N GLU A 325 -22.17 10.66 -7.26
CA GLU A 325 -21.72 11.49 -8.39
C GLU A 325 -21.52 10.62 -9.64
N PRO A 326 -21.60 11.17 -10.87
CA PRO A 326 -21.28 10.43 -12.09
C PRO A 326 -19.87 9.81 -12.10
N SER A 327 -18.93 10.40 -11.36
CA SER A 327 -17.56 9.91 -11.14
C SER A 327 -17.47 8.72 -10.18
N GLY A 328 -18.57 8.37 -9.50
CA GLY A 328 -18.66 7.28 -8.54
C GLY A 328 -18.46 7.69 -7.08
N TYR A 329 -18.14 8.95 -6.79
CA TYR A 329 -18.02 9.45 -5.42
C TYR A 329 -19.37 9.30 -4.71
N PHE A 330 -19.37 8.90 -3.44
CA PHE A 330 -20.60 8.91 -2.65
C PHE A 330 -21.08 10.35 -2.47
N ARG A 331 -22.38 10.52 -2.29
CA ARG A 331 -23.04 11.72 -1.78
C ARG A 331 -23.87 11.30 -0.57
N LYS A 332 -23.62 11.91 0.59
CA LYS A 332 -24.29 11.53 1.84
C LYS A 332 -24.82 12.73 2.60
N ARG A 333 -26.13 12.72 2.86
CA ARG A 333 -26.81 13.60 3.83
C ARG A 333 -26.87 12.97 5.21
N ASN A 334 -27.18 13.78 6.22
CA ASN A 334 -27.33 13.35 7.62
C ASN A 334 -26.09 12.58 8.13
N TRP A 335 -24.92 12.90 7.56
CA TRP A 335 -23.65 12.21 7.80
C TRP A 335 -23.18 12.36 9.25
N PHE A 336 -23.45 13.51 9.89
CA PHE A 336 -22.94 13.81 11.22
C PHE A 336 -23.44 12.84 12.29
N ARG A 337 -24.69 12.35 12.17
CA ARG A 337 -25.27 11.40 13.12
C ARG A 337 -24.34 10.21 13.36
N ASP A 338 -23.84 9.63 12.27
CA ASP A 338 -23.08 8.38 12.28
C ASP A 338 -21.55 8.63 12.19
N THR A 339 -21.11 9.88 11.93
CA THR A 339 -19.68 10.25 11.90
C THR A 339 -19.13 10.44 13.31
N TRP A 340 -18.12 9.67 13.69
CA TRP A 340 -17.57 9.67 15.06
C TRP A 340 -16.41 10.64 15.20
N SER A 341 -15.54 10.69 14.19
CA SER A 341 -14.37 11.55 14.20
C SER A 341 -13.95 11.98 12.81
N LEU A 342 -13.20 13.06 12.76
CA LEU A 342 -12.50 13.54 11.58
C LEU A 342 -11.01 13.63 11.89
N ILE A 343 -10.18 13.41 10.86
CA ILE A 343 -8.78 13.81 10.88
C ILE A 343 -8.58 14.86 9.80
N VAL A 344 -8.35 16.09 10.24
CA VAL A 344 -8.09 17.23 9.38
C VAL A 344 -6.59 17.33 9.16
N ILE A 345 -6.16 17.38 7.90
CA ILE A 345 -4.74 17.37 7.54
C ILE A 345 -4.22 18.80 7.43
N GLY A 346 -3.15 19.06 8.14
CA GLY A 346 -2.52 20.37 8.28
C GLY A 346 -1.44 20.62 7.24
N GLU A 347 -0.42 21.40 7.63
CA GLU A 347 0.71 21.73 6.77
C GLU A 347 1.72 20.59 6.69
N LYS A 348 2.46 20.52 5.58
CA LYS A 348 3.60 19.65 5.43
C LYS A 348 4.83 20.30 6.05
N HIS A 349 5.51 19.55 6.91
CA HIS A 349 6.80 19.95 7.47
C HIS A 349 7.95 19.33 6.69
N GLU A 350 9.12 19.98 6.74
CA GLU A 350 10.37 19.36 6.31
C GLU A 350 10.69 18.20 7.24
N HIS A 351 10.19 17.02 6.88
CA HIS A 351 10.56 15.79 7.54
C HIS A 351 11.99 15.45 7.13
N LYS A 352 12.93 15.44 8.08
CA LYS A 352 14.24 14.81 7.85
C LYS A 352 13.99 13.34 7.54
N GLN A 353 14.18 12.91 6.28
CA GLN A 353 14.17 11.50 5.94
C GLN A 353 15.11 10.77 6.90
N GLY A 354 14.59 9.80 7.63
CA GLY A 354 15.27 9.16 8.76
C GLY A 354 14.44 9.20 10.04
N GLN A 355 13.24 8.60 10.02
CA GLN A 355 12.81 7.93 11.24
C GLN A 355 13.83 6.82 11.48
N GLU A 356 14.43 6.80 12.66
CA GLU A 356 15.48 5.84 12.98
C GLU A 356 14.90 4.45 12.78
N VAL A 357 15.55 3.62 11.95
CA VAL A 357 15.10 2.26 11.64
C VAL A 357 14.81 1.50 12.94
N LYS A 358 15.59 1.78 13.98
CA LYS A 358 15.36 1.29 15.33
C LYS A 358 13.95 1.54 15.88
N ASP A 359 13.44 2.78 15.89
CA ASP A 359 12.07 3.11 16.40
C ASP A 359 10.99 2.37 15.60
N LEU A 360 11.18 2.20 14.28
CA LEU A 360 10.24 1.46 13.44
C LEU A 360 10.21 -0.02 13.79
N LEU A 361 11.40 -0.62 13.98
CA LEU A 361 11.51 -2.03 14.31
C LEU A 361 11.07 -2.31 15.76
N GLU A 362 11.42 -1.44 16.71
CA GLU A 362 10.92 -1.47 18.09
C GLU A 362 9.39 -1.45 18.12
N TRP A 363 8.78 -0.62 17.27
CA TRP A 363 7.34 -0.55 17.16
C TRP A 363 6.72 -1.82 16.59
N ALA A 364 7.28 -2.35 15.50
CA ALA A 364 6.84 -3.61 14.91
C ALA A 364 6.90 -4.78 15.92
N VAL A 365 8.01 -4.87 16.66
CA VAL A 365 8.20 -5.85 17.74
C VAL A 365 7.15 -5.65 18.85
N SER A 366 6.94 -4.41 19.28
CA SER A 366 5.97 -4.10 20.34
C SER A 366 4.55 -4.54 19.95
N ILE A 367 4.13 -4.29 18.71
CA ILE A 367 2.84 -4.74 18.19
C ILE A 367 2.73 -6.27 18.21
N ALA A 368 3.76 -7.00 17.74
CA ALA A 368 3.74 -8.45 17.69
C ALA A 368 3.75 -9.10 19.09
N ARG A 369 4.50 -8.52 20.03
CA ARG A 369 4.71 -9.08 21.39
C ARG A 369 3.66 -8.71 22.41
N THR A 370 2.90 -7.63 22.20
CA THR A 370 1.88 -7.20 23.16
C THR A 370 0.72 -8.18 23.17
N PRO A 371 0.47 -8.92 24.27
CA PRO A 371 -0.49 -10.02 24.26
C PRO A 371 -1.94 -9.56 24.38
N MET A 372 -2.18 -8.34 24.86
CA MET A 372 -3.51 -7.78 25.11
C MET A 372 -3.55 -6.29 24.80
N VAL A 373 -4.52 -5.87 23.99
CA VAL A 373 -4.78 -4.45 23.68
C VAL A 373 -6.28 -4.18 23.77
N LEU A 374 -6.67 -3.18 24.56
CA LEU A 374 -8.07 -2.74 24.67
C LEU A 374 -9.08 -3.89 24.92
N GLY A 375 -8.69 -4.86 25.76
CA GLY A 375 -9.52 -6.03 26.11
C GLY A 375 -9.57 -7.15 25.06
N ARG A 376 -8.71 -7.12 24.04
CA ARG A 376 -8.57 -8.14 22.99
C ARG A 376 -7.21 -8.81 23.08
N HIS A 377 -7.15 -10.10 22.79
CA HIS A 377 -5.86 -10.73 22.52
C HIS A 377 -5.21 -10.04 21.32
N SER A 378 -3.91 -9.81 21.39
CA SER A 378 -3.16 -9.11 20.35
C SER A 378 -1.86 -9.85 20.02
N GLY A 379 -1.35 -9.60 18.81
CA GLY A 379 -0.11 -10.18 18.30
C GLY A 379 -0.11 -11.70 18.38
N LEU A 380 0.96 -12.28 18.92
CA LEU A 380 1.12 -13.74 19.07
C LEU A 380 -0.01 -14.40 19.88
N ALA A 381 -0.56 -13.70 20.88
CA ALA A 381 -1.65 -14.23 21.71
C ALA A 381 -2.97 -14.31 20.94
N ALA A 382 -3.20 -13.43 19.95
CA ALA A 382 -4.39 -13.43 19.12
C ALA A 382 -4.51 -14.70 18.28
N TYR A 383 -3.40 -15.19 17.70
CA TYR A 383 -3.37 -16.46 16.98
C TYR A 383 -3.81 -17.64 17.86
N ALA A 384 -3.31 -17.70 19.10
CA ALA A 384 -3.65 -18.76 20.03
C ALA A 384 -5.14 -18.70 20.43
N ALA A 385 -5.67 -17.51 20.69
CA ALA A 385 -7.08 -17.31 21.01
C ALA A 385 -7.99 -17.65 19.82
N TRP A 386 -7.60 -17.27 18.61
CA TRP A 386 -8.29 -17.62 17.37
C TRP A 386 -8.33 -19.14 17.14
N ALA A 387 -7.18 -19.80 17.21
CA ALA A 387 -7.09 -21.25 17.07
C ALA A 387 -7.96 -21.98 18.11
N LYS A 388 -7.93 -21.52 19.37
CA LYS A 388 -8.77 -22.07 20.44
C LYS A 388 -10.27 -21.91 20.13
N GLN A 389 -10.70 -20.75 19.63
CA GLN A 389 -12.11 -20.50 19.28
C GLN A 389 -12.60 -21.49 18.22
N ILE A 390 -11.84 -21.67 17.12
CA ILE A 390 -12.28 -22.54 16.03
C ILE A 390 -12.25 -24.03 16.41
N LEU A 391 -11.51 -24.40 17.45
CA LEU A 391 -11.48 -25.78 17.98
C LEU A 391 -12.63 -26.07 18.96
N ASN A 392 -13.49 -25.10 19.27
CA ASN A 392 -14.64 -25.33 20.16
C ASN A 392 -15.77 -26.07 19.43
N ASP A 393 -15.65 -27.39 19.29
CA ASP A 393 -16.65 -28.23 18.59
C ASP A 393 -18.07 -28.08 19.15
N VAL A 394 -18.22 -27.73 20.43
CA VAL A 394 -19.55 -27.53 21.05
C VAL A 394 -20.30 -26.36 20.41
N GLU A 395 -19.61 -25.29 20.03
CA GLU A 395 -20.23 -24.15 19.35
C GLU A 395 -20.79 -24.53 17.98
N PHE A 396 -20.09 -25.41 17.25
CA PHE A 396 -20.46 -25.80 15.89
C PHE A 396 -21.60 -26.83 15.82
N ASN A 397 -22.15 -27.27 16.96
CA ASN A 397 -23.37 -28.08 17.02
C ASN A 397 -24.62 -27.19 16.87
N THR A 398 -24.70 -26.43 15.78
CA THR A 398 -25.85 -25.58 15.44
C THR A 398 -26.41 -25.97 14.08
N ASP A 399 -27.74 -26.06 13.99
CA ASP A 399 -28.46 -26.29 12.74
C ASP A 399 -28.79 -24.97 12.01
N ASP A 400 -28.40 -23.82 12.57
CA ASP A 400 -28.65 -22.51 11.96
C ASP A 400 -27.54 -22.14 10.95
N PRO A 401 -27.83 -22.17 9.64
CA PRO A 401 -26.83 -21.85 8.62
C PRO A 401 -26.39 -20.38 8.65
N HIS A 402 -27.23 -19.47 9.17
CA HIS A 402 -26.89 -18.06 9.26
C HIS A 402 -25.79 -17.81 10.29
N VAL A 403 -25.86 -18.51 11.43
CA VAL A 403 -24.83 -18.46 12.48
C VAL A 403 -23.49 -18.97 11.94
N LEU A 404 -23.48 -20.10 11.23
CA LEU A 404 -22.27 -20.64 10.60
C LEU A 404 -21.68 -19.67 9.57
N GLN A 405 -22.54 -19.00 8.79
CA GLN A 405 -22.11 -18.01 7.81
C GLN A 405 -21.46 -16.78 8.48
N GLN A 406 -22.04 -16.28 9.58
CA GLN A 406 -21.46 -15.18 10.35
C GLN A 406 -20.10 -15.54 10.93
N TRP A 407 -19.98 -16.72 11.55
CA TRP A 407 -18.73 -17.19 12.16
C TRP A 407 -17.64 -17.42 11.13
N TYR A 408 -18.00 -18.06 10.01
CA TYR A 408 -17.09 -18.18 8.88
C TYR A 408 -16.67 -16.81 8.35
N GLY A 409 -17.58 -15.83 8.29
CA GLY A 409 -17.25 -14.45 7.92
C GLY A 409 -16.15 -13.86 8.79
N VAL A 410 -16.26 -13.99 10.11
CA VAL A 410 -15.24 -13.50 11.06
C VAL A 410 -13.91 -14.26 10.91
N HIS A 411 -13.95 -15.60 10.80
CA HIS A 411 -12.74 -16.39 10.52
C HIS A 411 -12.08 -15.97 9.21
N ASN A 412 -12.86 -15.83 8.14
CA ASN A 412 -12.35 -15.48 6.82
C ASN A 412 -11.78 -14.07 6.78
N SER A 413 -12.37 -13.11 7.50
CA SER A 413 -11.78 -11.78 7.68
C SER A 413 -10.43 -11.86 8.38
N ALA A 414 -10.28 -12.65 9.45
CA ALA A 414 -8.99 -12.82 10.11
C ALA A 414 -7.93 -13.46 9.18
N VAL A 415 -8.30 -14.48 8.39
CA VAL A 415 -7.42 -15.06 7.36
C VAL A 415 -6.98 -13.99 6.35
N GLY A 416 -7.93 -13.16 5.88
CA GLY A 416 -7.66 -12.07 4.94
C GLY A 416 -6.71 -11.02 5.50
N ILE A 417 -6.95 -10.57 6.73
CA ILE A 417 -6.10 -9.60 7.43
C ILE A 417 -4.68 -10.11 7.56
N VAL A 418 -4.47 -11.35 8.03
CA VAL A 418 -3.12 -11.93 8.16
C VAL A 418 -2.48 -12.06 6.78
N ALA A 419 -3.20 -12.57 5.78
CA ALA A 419 -2.66 -12.70 4.43
C ALA A 419 -2.17 -11.35 3.89
N GLU A 420 -3.04 -10.34 3.95
CA GLU A 420 -2.77 -9.03 3.43
C GLU A 420 -1.64 -8.35 4.23
N CYS A 421 -1.80 -8.19 5.55
CA CYS A 421 -0.87 -7.46 6.39
C CYS A 421 0.54 -8.06 6.39
N ARG A 422 0.69 -9.38 6.38
CA ARG A 422 2.02 -10.02 6.36
C ARG A 422 2.72 -9.87 5.01
N HIS A 423 1.97 -9.86 3.91
CA HIS A 423 2.54 -9.50 2.62
C HIS A 423 3.05 -8.04 2.59
N TRP A 424 2.29 -7.13 3.20
CA TRP A 424 2.67 -5.74 3.35
C TRP A 424 3.89 -5.56 4.27
N ALA A 425 3.94 -6.26 5.39
CA ALA A 425 5.08 -6.29 6.31
C ALA A 425 6.35 -6.75 5.60
N ALA A 426 6.28 -7.83 4.82
CA ALA A 426 7.39 -8.33 4.03
C ALA A 426 7.91 -7.28 3.02
N SER A 427 6.99 -6.61 2.31
CA SER A 427 7.33 -5.57 1.33
C SER A 427 7.94 -4.33 2.00
N PHE A 428 7.46 -3.97 3.19
CA PHE A 428 7.97 -2.86 3.98
C PHE A 428 9.38 -3.14 4.54
N LEU A 429 9.62 -4.31 5.12
CA LEU A 429 10.96 -4.66 5.61
C LEU A 429 11.99 -4.72 4.47
N ARG A 430 11.58 -5.20 3.28
CA ARG A 430 12.45 -5.18 2.09
C ARG A 430 12.77 -3.76 1.65
N SER A 431 11.82 -2.82 1.70
CA SER A 431 12.09 -1.43 1.32
C SER A 431 13.03 -0.74 2.32
N ILE A 432 12.97 -1.09 3.62
CA ILE A 432 13.96 -0.66 4.61
C ILE A 432 15.34 -1.24 4.25
N ALA A 433 15.43 -2.53 3.93
CA ALA A 433 16.69 -3.19 3.57
C ALA A 433 17.37 -2.57 2.33
N GLU A 434 16.59 -2.15 1.33
CA GLU A 434 17.10 -1.47 0.13
C GLU A 434 17.85 -0.16 0.46
N SER A 435 17.45 0.53 1.52
CA SER A 435 18.07 1.77 1.97
C SER A 435 19.15 1.57 3.04
N ASN A 436 19.23 0.38 3.65
CA ASN A 436 20.11 0.04 4.77
C ASN A 436 20.80 -1.33 4.54
N PRO A 437 21.78 -1.42 3.62
CA PRO A 437 22.39 -2.69 3.22
C PRO A 437 23.02 -3.51 4.35
N GLU A 438 23.43 -2.85 5.44
CA GLU A 438 23.99 -3.45 6.65
C GLU A 438 22.96 -4.14 7.56
N LEU A 439 21.67 -3.94 7.30
CA LEU A 439 20.55 -4.58 8.02
C LEU A 439 19.85 -5.64 7.16
N CYS A 440 20.34 -5.84 5.94
CA CYS A 440 19.67 -6.58 4.87
C CYS A 440 19.43 -8.06 5.21
N GLU A 441 20.37 -8.71 5.90
CA GLU A 441 20.27 -10.14 6.24
C GLU A 441 19.06 -10.40 7.17
N GLU A 442 19.01 -9.71 8.32
CA GLU A 442 17.93 -9.89 9.30
C GLU A 442 16.58 -9.38 8.77
N LEU A 443 16.57 -8.25 8.04
CA LEU A 443 15.33 -7.72 7.45
C LEU A 443 14.76 -8.64 6.38
N PHE A 444 15.59 -9.28 5.55
CA PHE A 444 15.14 -10.26 4.57
C PHE A 444 14.69 -11.57 5.21
N GLU A 445 15.35 -12.01 6.29
CA GLU A 445 14.92 -13.17 7.08
C GLU A 445 13.50 -12.93 7.63
N ALA A 446 13.28 -11.82 8.35
CA ALA A 446 11.96 -11.48 8.88
C ALA A 446 10.91 -11.27 7.77
N ALA A 447 11.28 -10.64 6.65
CA ALA A 447 10.39 -10.48 5.50
C ALA A 447 10.01 -11.83 4.86
N GLN A 448 10.90 -12.82 4.88
CA GLN A 448 10.59 -14.16 4.39
C GLN A 448 9.58 -14.84 5.30
N CYS A 449 9.73 -14.73 6.63
CA CYS A 449 8.76 -15.26 7.59
C CYS A 449 7.34 -14.71 7.33
N TYR A 450 7.20 -13.40 7.17
CA TYR A 450 5.90 -12.80 6.87
C TYR A 450 5.33 -13.22 5.50
N GLN A 451 6.19 -13.43 4.49
CA GLN A 451 5.72 -14.01 3.23
C GLN A 451 5.29 -15.47 3.40
N GLU A 452 5.95 -16.27 4.23
CA GLU A 452 5.54 -17.64 4.53
C GLU A 452 4.18 -17.70 5.26
N GLU A 453 3.93 -16.79 6.19
CA GLU A 453 2.61 -16.63 6.83
C GLU A 453 1.51 -16.29 5.83
N HIS A 454 1.78 -15.36 4.90
CA HIS A 454 0.87 -15.07 3.79
C HIS A 454 0.48 -16.33 3.01
N GLU A 455 1.46 -17.17 2.64
CA GLU A 455 1.20 -18.43 1.94
C GLU A 455 0.42 -19.45 2.79
N LEU A 456 0.54 -19.44 4.12
CA LEU A 456 -0.27 -20.29 5.00
C LEU A 456 -1.75 -19.88 4.96
N MET A 457 -2.06 -18.59 4.88
CA MET A 457 -3.44 -18.13 4.76
C MET A 457 -4.09 -18.58 3.45
N TRP A 458 -3.33 -18.59 2.35
CA TRP A 458 -3.77 -19.21 1.09
C TRP A 458 -4.08 -20.71 1.21
N LYS A 459 -3.32 -21.44 2.05
CA LYS A 459 -3.63 -22.85 2.32
C LYS A 459 -4.92 -23.01 3.11
N ILE A 460 -5.21 -22.12 4.07
CA ILE A 460 -6.50 -22.11 4.78
C ILE A 460 -7.65 -21.88 3.80
N TRP A 461 -7.54 -20.88 2.91
CA TRP A 461 -8.54 -20.69 1.84
C TRP A 461 -8.66 -21.89 0.89
N GLY A 462 -7.57 -22.63 0.66
CA GLY A 462 -7.62 -23.89 -0.09
C GLY A 462 -8.41 -25.00 0.61
N LEU A 463 -8.44 -25.02 1.95
CA LEU A 463 -9.20 -25.99 2.74
C LEU A 463 -10.69 -25.61 2.84
N VAL A 464 -10.96 -24.34 3.18
CA VAL A 464 -12.30 -23.89 3.55
C VAL A 464 -13.06 -23.32 2.36
N GLY A 465 -12.37 -22.64 1.46
CA GLY A 465 -12.93 -21.70 0.49
C GLY A 465 -12.76 -20.25 0.94
N SER A 466 -12.93 -19.31 0.00
CA SER A 466 -12.95 -17.86 0.24
C SER A 466 -14.35 -17.27 0.02
N ASN A 467 -14.50 -15.95 0.16
CA ASN A 467 -15.76 -15.19 -0.03
C ASN A 467 -16.57 -15.52 -1.30
N TRP A 468 -15.94 -16.13 -2.31
CA TRP A 468 -16.55 -16.44 -3.61
C TRP A 468 -17.19 -17.84 -3.67
N GLN A 469 -17.19 -18.60 -2.57
CA GLN A 469 -17.67 -19.98 -2.52
C GLN A 469 -18.87 -20.09 -1.56
N PRO A 470 -20.11 -20.27 -2.06
CA PRO A 470 -21.33 -20.23 -1.24
C PRO A 470 -21.34 -21.20 -0.06
N GLU A 471 -20.70 -22.36 -0.20
CA GLU A 471 -20.69 -23.44 0.80
C GLU A 471 -19.46 -23.42 1.72
N ALA A 472 -18.65 -22.35 1.71
CA ALA A 472 -17.43 -22.29 2.53
C ALA A 472 -17.72 -22.39 4.04
N HIS A 473 -18.83 -21.82 4.49
CA HIS A 473 -19.29 -21.92 5.88
C HIS A 473 -19.63 -23.37 6.30
N LEU A 474 -20.17 -24.19 5.39
CA LEU A 474 -20.45 -25.61 5.65
C LEU A 474 -19.16 -26.42 5.76
N ARG A 475 -18.17 -26.13 4.90
CA ARG A 475 -16.84 -26.74 5.00
C ARG A 475 -16.12 -26.34 6.29
N PHE A 476 -16.22 -25.06 6.66
CA PHE A 476 -15.70 -24.57 7.93
C PHE A 476 -16.36 -25.25 9.14
N ALA A 477 -17.63 -25.63 9.04
CA ALA A 477 -18.34 -26.35 10.09
C ALA A 477 -17.88 -27.81 10.28
N ALA A 478 -17.03 -28.37 9.41
CA ALA A 478 -16.44 -29.69 9.62
C ALA A 478 -15.27 -29.62 10.61
N SER A 479 -15.32 -30.45 11.68
CA SER A 479 -14.28 -30.48 12.72
C SER A 479 -12.87 -30.74 12.16
N GLU A 480 -12.72 -31.67 11.22
CA GLU A 480 -11.44 -31.96 10.57
C GLU A 480 -10.85 -30.76 9.81
N VAL A 481 -11.71 -29.91 9.23
CA VAL A 481 -11.29 -28.70 8.52
C VAL A 481 -10.81 -27.64 9.51
N ARG A 482 -11.51 -27.47 10.64
CA ARG A 482 -11.09 -26.53 11.71
C ARG A 482 -9.81 -26.98 12.39
N GLN A 483 -9.62 -28.28 12.62
CA GLN A 483 -8.38 -28.83 13.17
C GLN A 483 -7.18 -28.50 12.26
N LYS A 484 -7.29 -28.78 10.96
CA LYS A 484 -6.24 -28.42 9.98
C LYS A 484 -6.02 -26.91 9.87
N SER A 485 -7.09 -26.12 9.94
CA SER A 485 -6.99 -24.66 9.92
C SER A 485 -6.27 -24.15 11.18
N ALA A 486 -6.57 -24.70 12.36
CA ALA A 486 -5.93 -24.35 13.62
C ALA A 486 -4.43 -24.70 13.61
N GLU A 487 -4.05 -25.85 13.04
CA GLU A 487 -2.64 -26.21 12.84
C GLU A 487 -1.90 -25.18 11.98
N LEU A 488 -2.52 -24.70 10.89
CA LEU A 488 -1.94 -23.67 10.02
C LEU A 488 -1.85 -22.31 10.73
N ILE A 489 -2.85 -21.95 11.53
CA ILE A 489 -2.87 -20.71 12.34
C ILE A 489 -1.75 -20.72 13.39
N LEU A 490 -1.60 -21.83 14.12
CA LEU A 490 -0.54 -21.96 15.12
C LEU A 490 0.85 -22.02 14.48
N LYS A 491 0.97 -22.62 13.29
CA LYS A 491 2.20 -22.54 12.51
C LYS A 491 2.52 -21.11 12.08
N ALA A 492 1.51 -20.33 11.68
CA ALA A 492 1.71 -18.91 11.34
C ALA A 492 2.21 -18.13 12.56
N ARG A 493 1.63 -18.34 13.74
CA ARG A 493 2.12 -17.77 15.01
C ARG A 493 3.60 -18.06 15.25
N ASP A 494 4.03 -19.31 15.08
CA ASP A 494 5.42 -19.70 15.35
C ASP A 494 6.40 -19.02 14.38
N ILE A 495 5.97 -18.79 13.14
CA ILE A 495 6.75 -18.04 12.14
C ILE A 495 6.79 -16.55 12.50
N ASP A 496 5.67 -15.97 12.94
CA ASP A 496 5.57 -14.57 13.38
C ASP A 496 6.44 -14.33 14.62
N GLU A 497 6.47 -15.28 15.55
CA GLU A 497 7.35 -15.26 16.72
C GLU A 497 8.83 -15.28 16.34
N HIS A 498 9.21 -16.08 15.33
CA HIS A 498 10.58 -16.08 14.80
C HIS A 498 10.92 -14.72 14.16
N ALA A 499 10.01 -14.17 13.34
CA ALA A 499 10.19 -12.85 12.73
C ALA A 499 10.39 -11.77 13.80
N ALA A 500 9.53 -11.74 14.83
CA ALA A 500 9.66 -10.80 15.95
C ALA A 500 11.00 -10.96 16.68
N THR A 501 11.46 -12.19 16.90
CA THR A 501 12.77 -12.47 17.52
C THR A 501 13.95 -12.01 16.66
N VAL A 502 13.85 -12.12 15.34
CA VAL A 502 14.86 -11.57 14.40
C VAL A 502 14.89 -10.05 14.50
N LEU A 503 13.73 -9.39 14.48
CA LEU A 503 13.64 -7.94 14.59
C LEU A 503 14.12 -7.42 15.95
N GLU A 504 13.84 -8.13 17.05
CA GLU A 504 14.35 -7.81 18.40
C GLU A 504 15.88 -7.81 18.45
N ARG A 505 16.52 -8.85 17.92
CA ARG A 505 18.00 -8.92 17.86
C ARG A 505 18.58 -7.79 17.01
N LEU A 506 17.90 -7.43 15.92
CA LEU A 506 18.31 -6.31 15.08
C LEU A 506 18.19 -4.97 15.81
N VAL A 507 17.11 -4.77 16.57
CA VAL A 507 16.91 -3.58 17.43
C VAL A 507 17.99 -3.46 18.50
N GLU A 508 18.37 -4.55 19.15
CA GLU A 508 19.44 -4.57 20.17
C GLU A 508 20.82 -4.21 19.58
N ARG A 509 21.02 -4.48 18.28
CA ARG A 509 22.26 -4.20 17.54
C ARG A 509 22.35 -2.73 17.10
N LEU A 510 21.23 -2.07 16.85
CA LEU A 510 21.13 -0.65 16.46
C LEU A 510 21.26 0.26 17.68
#